data_AF-A0ABD4RFF7-F1
#
_entry.id   AF-A0ABD4RFF7-F1
#
_cell.length_a   1.000
_cell.length_b   1.000
_cell.length_c   1.000
_cell.angle_alpha   90.00
_cell.angle_beta   90.00
_cell.angle_gamma   90.00
#
_symmetry.space_group_name_H-M   'P 1'
#
loop_
_entity.id
_entity.type
_entity.pdbx_description
1 polymer ?
#
loop_
_entity_poly.entity_id
_entity_poly.type
_entity_poly.pdbx_seq_one_letter_code
_entity_poly.pdbx_strand_id
1 'polypeptide(L)'
;MTKLKDVLYSEIEDFREKGHKFLNGELNVMQFKHASGGFGVYAHRGGKEFMIRLRIPSGITDLEEMKIVYGFAKKYGMERIHFTTRQAIQFHGLSIDEVCDLMKEALDNDIYTRGSGGNFPRNVAISPLSGVNTDEAFDVTPYALAVGNYFLERIYTYKLPRKLKVSFSSSNADGAHCTVQDLGFLAINKDGEECFQVYLGGGLGQNPKIAVKYKELIEPKDVLYYVEAMVNLFMAEGNYENRNKARIRYILDRMGEEEFLACYKKYVDEAKARGGLELENIETKEYNKKGIKVEVKSPRLFSQKQEGLYSVYLHPVGGQLETKDLKVILETLEKMDNIEIRLAMTEGIYFRNLNGEEAKELLEITEDMGGKTVFEQSVSCIGVPTCQVGLCNSQGTLNAILDYFKEKKFTKDVLPRIYISGCGNSCGVHQVGPIGFTGKKKRVNDEVQECFSLYVDGSFAANKTKLGDCYGDMLASKIPEFLYELAVSIDKCELRYDEYIKVKKDEFESLVNKYLV
;
A
#
# COMPACT_ATOMS: atom_id res chain seq x y z
N MET A 1 5.14 25.30 5.11
CA MET A 1 5.41 24.15 6.02
C MET A 1 5.75 24.55 7.46
N THR A 2 6.56 25.58 7.73
CA THR A 2 6.93 25.99 9.12
C THR A 2 5.72 26.19 10.05
N LYS A 3 4.71 26.95 9.61
CA LYS A 3 3.46 27.16 10.37
C LYS A 3 2.71 25.85 10.68
N LEU A 4 2.81 24.83 9.82
CA LEU A 4 2.20 23.52 10.04
C LEU A 4 2.96 22.75 11.14
N LYS A 5 4.29 22.78 11.13
CA LYS A 5 5.10 22.15 12.18
C LYS A 5 4.77 22.72 13.56
N ASP A 6 4.67 24.04 13.68
CA ASP A 6 4.36 24.70 14.97
C ASP A 6 3.01 24.22 15.54
N VAL A 7 1.98 24.13 14.68
CA VAL A 7 0.67 23.58 15.06
C VAL A 7 0.81 22.12 15.49
N LEU A 8 1.52 21.30 14.72
CA LEU A 8 1.69 19.89 15.05
C LEU A 8 2.46 19.66 16.35
N TYR A 9 3.51 20.44 16.64
CA TYR A 9 4.20 20.37 17.93
C TYR A 9 3.26 20.70 19.09
N SER A 10 2.43 21.73 18.95
CA SER A 10 1.53 22.16 20.02
C SER A 10 0.49 21.09 20.40
N GLU A 11 0.16 20.18 19.49
CA GLU A 11 -0.83 19.12 19.72
C GLU A 11 -0.26 17.86 20.39
N ILE A 12 1.07 17.70 20.46
CA ILE A 12 1.71 16.46 20.94
C ILE A 12 1.42 16.25 22.42
N GLU A 13 1.57 17.29 23.26
CA GLU A 13 1.35 17.15 24.70
C GLU A 13 -0.12 16.91 25.04
N ASP A 14 -1.05 17.58 24.34
CA ASP A 14 -2.48 17.28 24.43
C ASP A 14 -2.80 15.84 24.01
N PHE A 15 -2.09 15.30 23.01
CA PHE A 15 -2.24 13.92 22.60
C PHE A 15 -1.66 12.94 23.62
N ARG A 16 -0.51 13.27 24.22
CA ARG A 16 0.12 12.52 25.31
C ARG A 16 -0.85 12.37 26.49
N GLU A 17 -1.48 13.47 26.93
CA GLU A 17 -2.49 13.45 27.99
C GLU A 17 -3.66 12.52 27.64
N LYS A 18 -4.20 12.62 26.41
CA LYS A 18 -5.29 11.73 25.96
C LYS A 18 -4.89 10.26 25.94
N GLY A 19 -3.65 9.94 25.61
CA GLY A 19 -3.18 8.56 25.66
C GLY A 19 -3.02 8.03 27.07
N HIS A 20 -2.57 8.85 28.04
CA HIS A 20 -2.59 8.49 29.46
C HIS A 20 -4.01 8.28 29.99
N LYS A 21 -4.97 9.14 29.60
CA LYS A 21 -6.39 8.93 29.90
C LYS A 21 -6.93 7.61 29.31
N PHE A 22 -6.49 7.23 28.12
CA PHE A 22 -6.84 5.93 27.53
C PHE A 22 -6.26 4.75 28.33
N LEU A 23 -4.99 4.84 28.75
CA LEU A 23 -4.34 3.81 29.58
C LEU A 23 -5.00 3.66 30.96
N ASN A 24 -5.48 4.77 31.54
CA ASN A 24 -6.20 4.78 32.81
C ASN A 24 -7.69 4.37 32.69
N GLY A 25 -8.19 4.10 31.48
CA GLY A 25 -9.57 3.68 31.24
C GLY A 25 -10.60 4.83 31.20
N GLU A 26 -10.16 6.09 31.24
CA GLU A 26 -11.01 7.26 31.11
C GLU A 26 -11.52 7.46 29.67
N LEU A 27 -10.74 7.01 28.68
CA LEU A 27 -11.18 6.91 27.28
C LEU A 27 -11.33 5.46 26.87
N ASN A 28 -12.41 5.14 26.14
CA ASN A 28 -12.55 3.84 25.50
C ASN A 28 -11.81 3.80 24.14
N VAL A 29 -11.70 2.60 23.55
CA VAL A 29 -10.99 2.37 22.27
C VAL A 29 -11.53 3.24 21.13
N MET A 30 -12.84 3.50 21.08
CA MET A 30 -13.44 4.31 20.03
C MET A 30 -13.08 5.80 20.20
N GLN A 31 -13.17 6.31 21.44
CA GLN A 31 -12.82 7.68 21.77
C GLN A 31 -11.33 7.94 21.53
N PHE A 32 -10.46 7.04 21.99
CA PHE A 32 -9.03 7.14 21.73
C PHE A 32 -8.75 7.11 20.23
N LYS A 33 -9.35 6.18 19.47
CA LYS A 33 -9.19 6.12 18.01
C LYS A 33 -9.64 7.39 17.29
N HIS A 34 -10.62 8.12 17.82
CA HIS A 34 -11.04 9.41 17.28
C HIS A 34 -9.95 10.47 17.50
N ALA A 35 -9.37 10.53 18.70
CA ALA A 35 -8.28 11.44 19.02
C ALA A 35 -6.95 11.09 18.32
N SER A 36 -6.59 9.81 18.31
CA SER A 36 -5.28 9.31 17.86
C SER A 36 -5.19 9.12 16.35
N GLY A 37 -6.33 8.83 15.70
CA GLY A 37 -6.35 8.41 14.32
C GLY A 37 -5.77 9.46 13.37
N GLY A 38 -5.97 10.75 13.65
CA GLY A 38 -5.41 11.84 12.84
C GLY A 38 -3.89 11.87 12.82
N PHE A 39 -3.25 11.46 13.92
CA PHE A 39 -1.80 11.37 14.09
C PHE A 39 -1.21 10.08 13.52
N GLY A 40 -2.02 9.21 12.93
CA GLY A 40 -1.51 7.91 12.48
C GLY A 40 -1.25 6.92 13.61
N VAL A 41 -1.72 7.21 14.82
CA VAL A 41 -1.48 6.39 16.00
C VAL A 41 -2.70 5.52 16.27
N TYR A 42 -2.47 4.23 16.53
CA TYR A 42 -3.51 3.28 16.89
C TYR A 42 -3.01 2.35 17.99
N ALA A 43 -3.84 2.16 19.02
CA ALA A 43 -3.58 1.14 20.02
C ALA A 43 -3.57 -0.26 19.39
N HIS A 44 -2.68 -1.13 19.85
CA HIS A 44 -2.73 -2.56 19.63
C HIS A 44 -3.88 -3.17 20.41
N ARG A 45 -4.31 -4.38 20.05
CA ARG A 45 -5.27 -5.16 20.85
C ARG A 45 -4.77 -5.27 22.30
N GLY A 46 -5.67 -5.06 23.25
CA GLY A 46 -5.32 -4.98 24.67
C GLY A 46 -5.00 -3.56 25.17
N GLY A 47 -4.73 -2.60 24.27
CA GLY A 47 -4.72 -1.17 24.59
C GLY A 47 -3.48 -0.64 25.30
N LYS A 48 -2.45 -1.47 25.53
CA LYS A 48 -1.24 -1.07 26.27
C LYS A 48 -0.11 -0.55 25.38
N GLU A 49 -0.03 -1.09 24.16
CA GLU A 49 0.98 -0.75 23.17
C GLU A 49 0.34 -0.04 21.99
N PHE A 50 1.15 0.70 21.25
CA PHE A 50 0.71 1.54 20.15
C PHE A 50 1.51 1.27 18.88
N MET A 51 0.85 1.53 17.76
CA MET A 51 1.47 1.64 16.46
C MET A 51 1.44 3.10 16.04
N ILE A 52 2.55 3.57 15.48
CA ILE A 52 2.66 4.86 14.80
C ILE A 52 3.01 4.62 13.34
N ARG A 53 2.40 5.42 12.45
CA ARG A 53 2.68 5.37 11.01
C ARG A 53 3.36 6.65 10.56
N LEU A 54 4.60 6.51 10.10
CA LEU A 54 5.38 7.56 9.47
C LEU A 54 4.91 7.71 8.02
N ARG A 55 4.57 8.94 7.63
CA ARG A 55 4.22 9.26 6.24
C ARG A 55 5.51 9.47 5.46
N ILE A 56 5.77 8.56 4.53
CA ILE A 56 6.84 8.72 3.52
C ILE A 56 6.16 9.24 2.25
N PRO A 57 6.37 10.50 1.84
CA PRO A 57 5.67 11.11 0.71
C PRO A 57 5.73 10.23 -0.54
N SER A 58 4.60 9.64 -0.92
CA SER A 58 4.51 8.70 -2.04
C SER A 58 5.51 7.53 -2.02
N GLY A 59 6.00 7.15 -0.84
CA GLY A 59 7.02 6.12 -0.70
C GLY A 59 8.40 6.50 -1.22
N ILE A 60 8.62 7.78 -1.52
CA ILE A 60 9.87 8.31 -2.04
C ILE A 60 10.72 8.72 -0.84
N THR A 61 11.89 8.11 -0.74
CA THR A 61 12.85 8.38 0.33
C THR A 61 14.26 8.22 -0.23
N ASP A 62 15.25 8.61 0.56
CA ASP A 62 16.67 8.51 0.23
C ASP A 62 17.45 7.86 1.38
N LEU A 63 18.76 7.75 1.19
CA LEU A 63 19.65 7.13 2.15
C LEU A 63 19.64 7.85 3.51
N GLU A 64 19.60 9.18 3.51
CA GLU A 64 19.69 9.97 4.75
C GLU A 64 18.38 9.92 5.54
N GLU A 65 17.23 10.04 4.87
CA GLU A 65 15.93 9.86 5.52
C GLU A 65 15.77 8.41 6.06
N MET A 66 16.23 7.40 5.32
CA MET A 66 16.19 6.01 5.81
C MET A 66 17.16 5.73 6.96
N LYS A 67 18.31 6.43 7.04
CA LYS A 67 19.18 6.39 8.22
C LYS A 67 18.51 7.00 9.44
N ILE A 68 17.74 8.08 9.28
CA ILE A 68 16.95 8.68 10.35
C ILE A 68 15.89 7.67 10.85
N VAL A 69 15.16 7.03 9.93
CA VAL A 69 14.20 5.96 10.27
C VAL A 69 14.88 4.80 11.00
N TYR A 70 16.06 4.37 10.54
CA TYR A 70 16.87 3.35 11.23
C TYR A 70 17.29 3.81 12.64
N GLY A 71 17.68 5.07 12.80
CA GLY A 71 18.00 5.68 14.09
C GLY A 71 16.83 5.61 15.06
N PHE A 72 15.62 5.92 14.60
CA PHE A 72 14.41 5.75 15.40
C PHE A 72 14.18 4.28 15.78
N ALA A 73 14.27 3.36 14.82
CA ALA A 73 14.08 1.94 15.08
C ALA A 73 15.05 1.43 16.16
N LYS A 74 16.33 1.83 16.11
CA LYS A 74 17.34 1.50 17.12
C LYS A 74 17.02 2.13 18.48
N LYS A 75 16.68 3.42 18.49
CA LYS A 75 16.40 4.16 19.74
C LYS A 75 15.22 3.58 20.52
N TYR A 76 14.17 3.22 19.80
CA TYR A 76 12.93 2.69 20.38
C TYR A 76 12.87 1.17 20.43
N GLY A 77 13.99 0.47 20.18
CA GLY A 77 14.07 -0.99 20.34
C GLY A 77 13.22 -1.80 19.36
N MET A 78 12.99 -1.29 18.15
CA MET A 78 12.23 -1.99 17.13
C MET A 78 13.05 -3.15 16.57
N GLU A 79 12.59 -4.38 16.76
CA GLU A 79 13.17 -5.56 16.10
C GLU A 79 12.93 -5.55 14.59
N ARG A 80 11.77 -5.04 14.18
CA ARG A 80 11.33 -5.00 12.78
C ARG A 80 10.65 -3.69 12.42
N ILE A 81 10.70 -3.37 11.13
CA ILE A 81 10.08 -2.20 10.52
C ILE A 81 9.05 -2.70 9.51
N HIS A 82 7.81 -2.21 9.61
CA HIS A 82 6.75 -2.67 8.72
C HIS A 82 6.53 -1.71 7.55
N PHE A 83 6.75 -2.20 6.33
CA PHE A 83 6.36 -1.53 5.09
C PHE A 83 4.90 -1.83 4.76
N THR A 84 4.15 -0.80 4.42
CA THR A 84 2.70 -0.92 4.20
C THR A 84 2.33 -0.92 2.73
N THR A 85 1.16 -1.49 2.42
CA THR A 85 0.53 -1.39 1.09
C THR A 85 0.16 0.03 0.65
N ARG A 86 0.49 1.09 1.40
CA ARG A 86 0.39 2.49 0.96
C ARG A 86 1.71 3.24 1.10
N GLN A 87 2.81 2.52 0.94
CA GLN A 87 4.14 3.10 0.78
C GLN A 87 4.53 4.00 1.95
N ALA A 88 4.28 3.49 3.15
CA ALA A 88 4.55 4.15 4.43
C ALA A 88 5.18 3.14 5.38
N ILE A 89 5.80 3.65 6.45
CA ILE A 89 6.50 2.85 7.46
C ILE A 89 5.71 2.84 8.76
N GLN A 90 5.65 1.70 9.43
CA GLN A 90 5.04 1.58 10.75
C GLN A 90 6.01 1.00 11.77
N PHE A 91 5.99 1.57 12.96
CA PHE A 91 6.58 0.99 14.16
C PHE A 91 5.46 0.53 15.09
N HIS A 92 5.70 -0.58 15.77
CA HIS A 92 4.73 -1.29 16.58
C HIS A 92 5.35 -1.62 17.94
N GLY A 93 4.54 -1.62 19.00
CA GLY A 93 4.99 -2.03 20.33
C GLY A 93 5.49 -0.88 21.19
N LEU A 94 5.22 0.37 20.79
CA LEU A 94 5.61 1.56 21.52
C LEU A 94 4.64 1.83 22.67
N SER A 95 5.14 2.39 23.77
CA SER A 95 4.32 3.09 24.77
C SER A 95 3.77 4.42 24.21
N ILE A 96 2.81 5.04 24.92
CA ILE A 96 2.28 6.33 24.47
C ILE A 96 3.34 7.44 24.52
N ASP A 97 4.22 7.41 25.52
CA ASP A 97 5.25 8.43 25.69
C ASP A 97 6.30 8.33 24.58
N GLU A 98 6.73 7.10 24.26
CA GLU A 98 7.63 6.85 23.13
C GLU A 98 7.00 7.25 21.79
N VAL A 99 5.70 7.03 21.61
CA VAL A 99 4.98 7.52 20.42
C VAL A 99 5.08 9.04 20.33
N CYS A 100 4.84 9.76 21.42
CA CYS A 100 4.86 11.23 21.43
C CYS A 100 6.27 11.79 21.23
N ASP A 101 7.27 11.15 21.84
CA ASP A 101 8.69 11.50 21.66
C ASP A 101 9.13 11.27 20.21
N LEU A 102 8.76 10.12 19.64
CA LEU A 102 9.04 9.80 18.23
C LEU A 102 8.30 10.76 17.28
N MET A 103 7.06 11.16 17.58
CA MET A 103 6.35 12.16 16.79
C MET A 103 7.12 13.48 16.73
N LYS A 104 7.69 13.91 17.87
CA LYS A 104 8.48 15.13 17.96
C LYS A 104 9.77 15.02 17.15
N GLU A 105 10.52 13.93 17.33
CA GLU A 105 11.77 13.69 16.60
C GLU A 105 11.58 13.51 15.10
N ALA A 106 10.47 12.88 14.69
CA ALA A 106 10.11 12.77 13.29
C ALA A 106 9.84 14.15 12.68
N LEU A 107 9.11 15.03 13.38
CA LEU A 107 8.87 16.41 12.92
C LEU A 107 10.15 17.26 12.84
N ASP A 108 11.09 17.06 13.77
CA ASP A 108 12.41 17.71 13.74
C ASP A 108 13.16 17.39 12.43
N ASN A 109 12.86 16.23 11.82
CA ASN A 109 13.46 15.73 10.58
C ASN A 109 12.49 15.76 9.38
N ASP A 110 11.41 16.57 9.42
CA ASP A 110 10.42 16.68 8.34
C ASP A 110 9.65 15.39 7.99
N ILE A 111 9.64 14.41 8.90
CA ILE A 111 8.84 13.19 8.78
C ILE A 111 7.51 13.40 9.53
N TYR A 112 6.42 13.48 8.77
CA TYR A 112 5.09 13.76 9.31
C TYR A 112 4.33 12.46 9.63
N THR A 113 3.44 12.51 10.63
CA THR A 113 2.51 11.40 10.95
C THR A 113 1.05 11.78 10.70
N ARG A 114 0.76 13.09 10.72
CA ARG A 114 -0.56 13.66 10.46
C ARG A 114 -1.10 13.19 9.09
N GLY A 115 -2.36 12.74 9.10
CA GLY A 115 -3.05 12.26 7.90
C GLY A 115 -2.69 10.85 7.45
N SER A 116 -1.74 10.18 8.11
CA SER A 116 -1.45 8.77 7.81
C SER A 116 -2.57 7.82 8.28
N GLY A 117 -3.43 8.31 9.19
CA GLY A 117 -4.64 7.67 9.71
C GLY A 117 -5.93 8.49 9.53
N GLY A 118 -6.91 8.29 10.42
CA GLY A 118 -8.08 9.15 10.56
C GLY A 118 -9.00 9.27 9.34
N ASN A 119 -9.73 10.40 9.30
CA ASN A 119 -10.58 10.88 8.21
C ASN A 119 -9.85 11.98 7.43
N PHE A 120 -8.68 11.65 6.89
CA PHE A 120 -7.81 12.56 6.15
C PHE A 120 -7.44 11.95 4.79
N PRO A 121 -6.95 12.76 3.85
CA PRO A 121 -6.20 12.27 2.69
C PRO A 121 -5.00 11.45 3.16
N ARG A 122 -4.92 10.20 2.69
CA ARG A 122 -3.82 9.29 3.01
C ARG A 122 -2.58 9.62 2.17
N ASN A 123 -1.52 8.83 2.38
CA ASN A 123 -0.36 8.87 1.51
C ASN A 123 -0.79 8.66 0.05
N VAL A 124 -0.33 9.53 -0.84
CA VAL A 124 -0.61 9.47 -2.28
C VAL A 124 0.23 8.35 -2.84
N ALA A 125 -0.40 7.28 -3.33
CA ALA A 125 0.37 6.14 -3.82
C ALA A 125 0.93 6.39 -5.23
N ILE A 126 2.03 5.73 -5.58
CA ILE A 126 2.69 5.83 -6.87
C ILE A 126 3.20 4.47 -7.34
N SER A 127 3.26 4.25 -8.66
CA SER A 127 4.12 3.20 -9.24
C SER A 127 5.57 3.40 -8.77
N PRO A 128 6.17 2.46 -8.02
CA PRO A 128 7.47 2.68 -7.38
C PRO A 128 8.63 2.86 -8.38
N LEU A 129 8.47 2.37 -9.61
CA LEU A 129 9.46 2.52 -10.69
C LEU A 129 9.21 3.74 -11.59
N SER A 130 8.31 4.66 -11.22
CA SER A 130 8.07 5.88 -11.99
C SER A 130 9.35 6.68 -12.22
N GLY A 131 9.61 7.09 -13.46
CA GLY A 131 10.81 7.79 -13.91
C GLY A 131 11.93 6.87 -14.39
N VAL A 132 11.85 5.56 -14.14
CA VAL A 132 12.89 4.59 -14.55
C VAL A 132 12.33 3.34 -15.23
N ASN A 133 11.03 3.10 -15.15
CA ASN A 133 10.39 1.95 -15.78
C ASN A 133 10.49 2.05 -17.32
N THR A 134 10.73 0.93 -18.00
CA THR A 134 10.81 0.88 -19.47
C THR A 134 9.45 0.99 -20.13
N ASP A 135 8.38 0.62 -19.41
CA ASP A 135 7.02 0.55 -19.94
C ASP A 135 6.15 1.75 -19.51
N GLU A 136 6.73 2.77 -18.89
CA GLU A 136 5.98 3.95 -18.45
C GLU A 136 5.63 4.89 -19.61
N ALA A 137 4.45 5.52 -19.50
CA ALA A 137 4.08 6.61 -20.39
C ALA A 137 4.91 7.87 -20.10
N PHE A 138 5.02 8.25 -18.82
CA PHE A 138 5.88 9.33 -18.33
C PHE A 138 6.07 9.24 -16.80
N ASP A 139 6.99 10.03 -16.25
CA ASP A 139 7.25 10.06 -14.81
C ASP A 139 6.15 10.79 -14.06
N VAL A 140 5.38 10.07 -13.24
CA VAL A 140 4.29 10.62 -12.44
C VAL A 140 4.73 11.17 -11.08
N THR A 141 6.02 11.07 -10.75
CA THR A 141 6.61 11.48 -9.47
C THR A 141 6.29 12.94 -9.09
N PRO A 142 6.49 13.94 -9.97
CA PRO A 142 6.27 15.34 -9.60
C PRO A 142 4.81 15.61 -9.20
N TYR A 143 3.86 15.00 -9.91
CA TYR A 143 2.43 15.15 -9.68
C TYR A 143 1.99 14.50 -8.36
N ALA A 144 2.48 13.30 -8.06
CA ALA A 144 2.16 12.61 -6.81
C ALA A 144 2.68 13.39 -5.58
N LEU A 145 3.90 13.92 -5.67
CA LEU A 145 4.48 14.78 -4.63
C LEU A 145 3.72 16.10 -4.48
N ALA A 146 3.36 16.76 -5.59
CA ALA A 146 2.58 17.99 -5.56
C ALA A 146 1.23 17.79 -4.87
N VAL A 147 0.51 16.70 -5.18
CA VAL A 147 -0.74 16.33 -4.49
C VAL A 147 -0.50 16.01 -3.01
N GLY A 148 0.60 15.30 -2.70
CA GLY A 148 0.99 14.99 -1.33
C GLY A 148 1.21 16.24 -0.49
N ASN A 149 1.91 17.23 -1.04
CA ASN A 149 2.17 18.53 -0.42
C ASN A 149 0.89 19.36 -0.30
N TYR A 150 0.08 19.42 -1.36
CA TYR A 150 -1.21 20.09 -1.37
C TYR A 150 -2.10 19.64 -0.21
N PHE A 151 -2.16 18.31 0.03
CA PHE A 151 -2.89 17.73 1.14
C PHE A 151 -2.31 18.08 2.51
N LEU A 152 -1.00 18.10 2.67
CA LEU A 152 -0.37 18.43 3.96
C LEU A 152 -0.59 19.90 4.33
N GLU A 153 -0.41 20.82 3.38
CA GLU A 153 -0.60 22.26 3.59
C GLU A 153 -2.01 22.63 4.04
N ARG A 154 -3.00 21.86 3.57
CA ARG A 154 -4.43 22.09 3.81
C ARG A 154 -5.02 21.09 4.80
N ILE A 155 -4.20 20.33 5.53
CA ILE A 155 -4.68 19.18 6.28
C ILE A 155 -5.73 19.53 7.35
N TYR A 156 -5.74 20.77 7.84
CA TYR A 156 -6.71 21.30 8.80
C TYR A 156 -7.96 21.91 8.18
N THR A 157 -7.98 22.17 6.87
CA THR A 157 -9.17 22.69 6.18
C THR A 157 -10.16 21.57 5.86
N TYR A 158 -9.70 20.31 5.89
CA TYR A 158 -10.53 19.17 5.56
C TYR A 158 -11.41 18.72 6.72
N LYS A 159 -12.72 18.62 6.45
CA LYS A 159 -13.68 17.91 7.30
C LYS A 159 -14.25 16.72 6.55
N LEU A 160 -13.41 15.73 6.20
CA LEU A 160 -13.87 14.59 5.41
C LEU A 160 -14.72 13.62 6.23
N PRO A 161 -15.74 12.97 5.63
CA PRO A 161 -16.54 11.94 6.33
C PRO A 161 -15.70 10.67 6.61
N ARG A 162 -14.71 10.38 5.75
CA ARG A 162 -13.81 9.21 5.89
C ARG A 162 -12.46 9.46 5.19
N LYS A 163 -11.59 8.45 5.17
CA LYS A 163 -10.29 8.50 4.46
C LYS A 163 -10.48 8.71 2.96
N LEU A 164 -9.62 9.53 2.36
CA LEU A 164 -9.49 9.72 0.92
C LEU A 164 -8.15 9.12 0.46
N LYS A 165 -8.15 8.29 -0.57
CA LYS A 165 -6.95 7.70 -1.16
C LYS A 165 -6.79 8.14 -2.60
N VAL A 166 -5.65 8.76 -2.88
CA VAL A 166 -5.23 9.12 -4.24
C VAL A 166 -4.06 8.24 -4.68
N SER A 167 -3.96 7.96 -5.97
CA SER A 167 -2.82 7.22 -6.53
C SER A 167 -2.47 7.66 -7.95
N PHE A 168 -1.21 7.43 -8.32
CA PHE A 168 -0.65 7.69 -9.64
C PHE A 168 0.06 6.46 -10.19
N SER A 169 -0.33 5.99 -11.37
CA SER A 169 0.33 4.86 -12.02
C SER A 169 1.00 5.33 -13.30
N SER A 170 2.29 5.01 -13.48
CA SER A 170 3.06 5.47 -14.65
C SER A 170 2.87 4.60 -15.91
N SER A 171 2.25 3.42 -15.79
CA SER A 171 2.02 2.49 -16.91
C SER A 171 0.70 1.73 -16.77
N ASN A 172 0.29 1.07 -17.85
CA ASN A 172 -0.93 0.25 -17.93
C ASN A 172 -0.97 -0.94 -16.95
N ALA A 173 0.16 -1.32 -16.36
CA ALA A 173 0.21 -2.32 -15.29
C ALA A 173 -0.47 -1.84 -13.99
N ASP A 174 -0.76 -0.55 -13.88
CA ASP A 174 -1.44 0.07 -12.75
C ASP A 174 -0.82 -0.26 -11.37
N GLY A 175 0.50 -0.09 -11.25
CA GLY A 175 1.26 -0.44 -10.05
C GLY A 175 0.86 0.29 -8.76
N ALA A 176 0.03 1.35 -8.84
CA ALA A 176 -0.54 2.05 -7.69
C ALA A 176 -2.05 1.77 -7.45
N HIS A 177 -2.63 0.85 -8.23
CA HIS A 177 -4.02 0.40 -8.17
C HIS A 177 -5.03 1.54 -8.36
N CYS A 178 -4.79 2.45 -9.31
CA CYS A 178 -5.63 3.60 -9.64
C CYS A 178 -7.09 3.21 -9.92
N THR A 179 -7.33 2.05 -10.53
CA THR A 179 -8.67 1.57 -10.85
C THR A 179 -9.50 1.11 -9.65
N VAL A 180 -8.94 1.14 -8.42
CA VAL A 180 -9.65 0.77 -7.18
C VAL A 180 -9.40 1.74 -6.01
N GLN A 181 -8.87 2.94 -6.28
CA GLN A 181 -8.79 4.02 -5.30
C GLN A 181 -9.98 4.98 -5.38
N ASP A 182 -10.08 5.88 -4.40
CA ASP A 182 -11.11 6.91 -4.42
C ASP A 182 -10.91 7.88 -5.60
N LEU A 183 -9.66 8.20 -5.93
CA LEU A 183 -9.22 8.95 -7.12
C LEU A 183 -7.89 8.39 -7.64
N GLY A 184 -7.83 7.96 -8.89
CA GLY A 184 -6.63 7.41 -9.52
C GLY A 184 -6.27 8.14 -10.81
N PHE A 185 -4.98 8.41 -11.00
CA PHE A 185 -4.41 9.03 -12.20
C PHE A 185 -3.49 8.02 -12.90
N LEU A 186 -3.93 7.49 -14.02
CA LEU A 186 -3.14 6.58 -14.84
C LEU A 186 -2.48 7.38 -15.98
N ALA A 187 -1.16 7.43 -16.00
CA ALA A 187 -0.40 8.06 -17.08
C ALA A 187 -0.61 7.29 -18.38
N ILE A 188 -0.94 8.03 -19.44
CA ILE A 188 -1.02 7.53 -20.80
C ILE A 188 -0.29 8.50 -21.74
N ASN A 189 0.27 7.96 -22.82
CA ASN A 189 0.73 8.76 -23.94
C ASN A 189 -0.32 8.62 -25.05
N LYS A 190 -0.95 9.74 -25.43
CA LYS A 190 -1.94 9.79 -26.51
C LYS A 190 -1.36 10.64 -27.63
N ASP A 191 -1.03 10.00 -28.75
CA ASP A 191 -0.55 10.68 -29.96
C ASP A 191 0.67 11.59 -29.71
N GLY A 192 1.54 11.22 -28.78
CA GLY A 192 2.73 11.99 -28.38
C GLY A 192 2.50 12.93 -27.20
N GLU A 193 1.25 13.12 -26.75
CA GLU A 193 0.91 13.98 -25.61
C GLU A 193 0.78 13.19 -24.31
N GLU A 194 1.47 13.66 -23.27
CA GLU A 194 1.35 13.12 -21.92
C GLU A 194 0.01 13.54 -21.30
N CYS A 195 -0.80 12.56 -20.94
CA CYS A 195 -2.13 12.77 -20.36
C CYS A 195 -2.34 11.85 -19.15
N PHE A 196 -3.25 12.23 -18.26
CA PHE A 196 -3.81 11.30 -17.29
C PHE A 196 -5.20 10.81 -17.72
N GLN A 197 -5.38 9.49 -17.70
CA GLN A 197 -6.69 8.87 -17.59
C GLN A 197 -7.08 8.79 -16.12
N VAL A 198 -8.19 9.45 -15.75
CA VAL A 198 -8.68 9.43 -14.37
C VAL A 198 -9.71 8.34 -14.10
N TYR A 199 -9.64 7.79 -12.90
CA TYR A 199 -10.57 6.81 -12.33
C TYR A 199 -11.11 7.31 -11.00
N LEU A 200 -12.42 7.14 -10.76
CA LEU A 200 -13.13 7.76 -9.65
C LEU A 200 -13.99 6.76 -8.86
N GLY A 201 -14.09 6.95 -7.54
CA GLY A 201 -15.09 6.27 -6.72
C GLY A 201 -14.83 4.78 -6.47
N GLY A 202 -13.61 4.30 -6.65
CA GLY A 202 -13.23 2.94 -6.27
C GLY A 202 -13.03 2.78 -4.77
N GLY A 203 -12.81 1.53 -4.35
CA GLY A 203 -12.32 1.27 -3.01
C GLY A 203 -12.53 -0.15 -2.56
N LEU A 204 -11.49 -0.74 -1.98
CA LEU A 204 -11.53 -2.08 -1.36
C LEU A 204 -12.06 -2.04 0.08
N GLY A 205 -12.44 -3.22 0.60
CA GLY A 205 -13.05 -3.42 1.91
C GLY A 205 -14.21 -4.41 1.82
N GLN A 206 -15.14 -4.43 2.77
CA GLN A 206 -16.24 -5.42 2.78
C GLN A 206 -17.12 -5.36 1.53
N ASN A 207 -17.35 -4.15 1.00
CA ASN A 207 -18.04 -3.93 -0.27
C ASN A 207 -17.04 -3.30 -1.25
N PRO A 208 -16.21 -4.13 -1.93
CA PRO A 208 -15.22 -3.63 -2.88
C PRO A 208 -15.90 -3.06 -4.13
N LYS A 209 -15.33 -1.99 -4.69
CA LYS A 209 -15.81 -1.35 -5.92
C LYS A 209 -14.63 -1.00 -6.82
N ILE A 210 -14.79 -1.30 -8.11
CA ILE A 210 -13.92 -0.80 -9.17
C ILE A 210 -14.32 0.65 -9.44
N ALA A 211 -13.31 1.50 -9.63
CA ALA A 211 -13.50 2.91 -9.95
C ALA A 211 -14.01 3.07 -11.39
N VAL A 212 -14.89 4.06 -11.59
CA VAL A 212 -15.41 4.40 -12.92
C VAL A 212 -14.40 5.25 -13.67
N LYS A 213 -14.29 5.03 -14.98
CA LYS A 213 -13.37 5.76 -15.85
C LYS A 213 -13.95 7.14 -16.15
N TYR A 214 -13.23 8.21 -15.81
CA TYR A 214 -13.62 9.57 -16.17
C TYR A 214 -13.46 9.77 -17.68
N LYS A 215 -14.44 10.41 -18.33
CA LYS A 215 -14.53 10.44 -19.80
C LYS A 215 -13.42 11.27 -20.44
N GLU A 216 -12.98 12.32 -19.77
CA GLU A 216 -11.99 13.26 -20.29
C GLU A 216 -10.58 12.83 -19.88
N LEU A 217 -9.63 13.05 -20.80
CA LEU A 217 -8.21 13.02 -20.49
C LEU A 217 -7.80 14.36 -19.91
N ILE A 218 -6.80 14.33 -19.04
CA ILE A 218 -6.42 15.47 -18.23
C ILE A 218 -4.98 15.82 -18.52
N GLU A 219 -4.73 17.10 -18.77
CA GLU A 219 -3.38 17.63 -18.84
C GLU A 219 -2.67 17.45 -17.48
N PRO A 220 -1.44 16.95 -17.45
CA PRO A 220 -0.74 16.69 -16.20
C PRO A 220 -0.62 17.91 -15.27
N LYS A 221 -0.53 19.13 -15.84
CA LYS A 221 -0.48 20.37 -15.06
C LYS A 221 -1.76 20.65 -14.26
N ASP A 222 -2.90 20.09 -14.66
CA ASP A 222 -4.21 20.37 -14.06
C ASP A 222 -4.56 19.46 -12.87
N VAL A 223 -3.69 18.52 -12.49
CA VAL A 223 -4.02 17.45 -11.52
C VAL A 223 -4.61 17.97 -10.19
N LEU A 224 -4.18 19.13 -9.71
CA LEU A 224 -4.68 19.70 -8.45
C LEU A 224 -6.15 20.16 -8.55
N TYR A 225 -6.62 20.59 -9.72
CA TYR A 225 -8.05 20.90 -9.91
C TYR A 225 -8.93 19.69 -9.68
N TYR A 226 -8.52 18.54 -10.19
CA TYR A 226 -9.25 17.28 -10.05
C TYR A 226 -9.18 16.73 -8.63
N VAL A 227 -8.03 16.90 -7.95
CA VAL A 227 -7.90 16.58 -6.53
C VAL A 227 -8.81 17.45 -5.68
N GLU A 228 -8.79 18.77 -5.90
CA GLU A 228 -9.64 19.74 -5.19
C GLU A 228 -11.13 19.44 -5.43
N ALA A 229 -11.51 19.12 -6.67
CA ALA A 229 -12.87 18.70 -7.00
C ALA A 229 -13.31 17.45 -6.22
N MET A 230 -12.44 16.43 -6.13
CA MET A 230 -12.74 15.22 -5.36
C MET A 230 -12.90 15.50 -3.87
N VAL A 231 -12.05 16.37 -3.32
CA VAL A 231 -12.15 16.80 -1.92
C VAL A 231 -13.48 17.51 -1.66
N ASN A 232 -13.86 18.45 -2.53
CA ASN A 232 -15.11 19.22 -2.38
C ASN A 232 -16.35 18.33 -2.55
N LEU A 233 -16.36 17.47 -3.57
CA LEU A 233 -17.41 16.46 -3.74
C LEU A 233 -17.52 15.60 -2.48
N PHE A 234 -16.40 15.12 -1.94
CA PHE A 234 -16.44 14.23 -0.79
C PHE A 234 -16.92 14.92 0.49
N MET A 235 -16.58 16.21 0.67
CA MET A 235 -17.05 17.00 1.80
C MET A 235 -18.55 17.29 1.70
N ALA A 236 -19.04 17.64 0.51
CA ALA A 236 -20.44 18.00 0.28
C ALA A 236 -21.38 16.80 0.29
N GLU A 237 -20.99 15.71 -0.39
CA GLU A 237 -21.88 14.58 -0.68
C GLU A 237 -21.68 13.39 0.28
N GLY A 238 -20.68 13.51 1.15
CA GLY A 238 -20.28 12.53 2.14
C GLY A 238 -21.34 12.16 3.18
N ASN A 239 -21.34 10.90 3.62
CA ASN A 239 -22.17 10.48 4.76
C ASN A 239 -21.39 10.62 6.08
N TYR A 240 -21.82 11.56 6.93
CA TYR A 240 -21.22 11.82 8.26
C TYR A 240 -21.89 11.04 9.40
N GLU A 241 -23.07 10.48 9.17
CA GLU A 241 -23.86 9.76 10.17
C GLU A 241 -23.47 8.28 10.25
N ASN A 242 -23.35 7.62 9.09
CA ASN A 242 -23.05 6.20 8.98
C ASN A 242 -21.64 5.97 8.44
N ARG A 243 -20.70 5.73 9.35
CA ARG A 243 -19.29 5.46 9.06
C ARG A 243 -19.06 4.28 8.09
N ASN A 244 -19.95 3.29 8.07
CA ASN A 244 -19.84 2.13 7.17
C ASN A 244 -20.24 2.47 5.73
N LYS A 245 -20.95 3.58 5.52
CA LYS A 245 -21.36 4.12 4.21
C LYS A 245 -20.66 5.45 3.86
N ALA A 246 -19.56 5.78 4.54
CA ALA A 246 -18.91 7.09 4.47
C ALA A 246 -17.76 7.22 3.44
N ARG A 247 -17.54 6.23 2.58
CA ARG A 247 -16.50 6.26 1.51
C ARG A 247 -17.09 6.73 0.18
N ILE A 248 -16.27 7.30 -0.70
CA ILE A 248 -16.71 7.86 -2.00
C ILE A 248 -17.44 6.83 -2.85
N ARG A 249 -17.03 5.56 -2.83
CA ARG A 249 -17.76 4.48 -3.53
C ARG A 249 -19.26 4.39 -3.19
N TYR A 250 -19.66 4.80 -1.98
CA TYR A 250 -21.07 4.81 -1.59
C TYR A 250 -21.81 6.07 -2.07
N ILE A 251 -21.10 7.15 -2.36
CA ILE A 251 -21.65 8.32 -3.07
C ILE A 251 -21.96 7.90 -4.51
N LEU A 252 -21.00 7.23 -5.16
CA LEU A 252 -21.19 6.62 -6.48
C LEU A 252 -22.38 5.65 -6.49
N ASP A 253 -22.46 4.71 -5.52
CA ASP A 253 -23.60 3.78 -5.42
C ASP A 253 -24.95 4.50 -5.23
N ARG A 254 -24.97 5.62 -4.49
CA ARG A 254 -26.18 6.41 -4.23
C ARG A 254 -26.64 7.20 -5.46
N MET A 255 -25.70 7.84 -6.15
CA MET A 255 -26.00 8.72 -7.30
C MET A 255 -26.22 7.91 -8.59
N GLY A 256 -25.56 6.77 -8.73
CA GLY A 256 -25.35 6.14 -10.03
C GLY A 256 -24.18 6.79 -10.79
N GLU A 257 -23.64 6.08 -11.77
CA GLU A 257 -22.42 6.48 -12.48
C GLU A 257 -22.58 7.82 -13.22
N GLU A 258 -23.68 8.00 -13.96
CA GLU A 258 -23.91 9.20 -14.76
C GLU A 258 -23.97 10.47 -13.90
N GLU A 259 -24.82 10.46 -12.87
CA GLU A 259 -24.99 11.60 -11.96
C GLU A 259 -23.71 11.86 -11.15
N PHE A 260 -23.01 10.81 -10.72
CA PHE A 260 -21.74 10.96 -10.01
C PHE A 260 -20.67 11.65 -10.89
N LEU A 261 -20.56 11.25 -12.16
CA LEU A 261 -19.63 11.86 -13.11
C LEU A 261 -20.00 13.32 -13.42
N ALA A 262 -21.29 13.62 -13.57
CA ALA A 262 -21.78 14.98 -13.76
C ALA A 262 -21.50 15.88 -12.54
N CYS A 263 -21.75 15.36 -11.34
CA CYS A 263 -21.46 16.03 -10.08
C CYS A 263 -19.96 16.29 -9.90
N TYR A 264 -19.12 15.29 -10.19
CA TYR A 264 -17.66 15.48 -10.16
C TYR A 264 -17.20 16.53 -11.17
N LYS A 265 -17.71 16.49 -12.42
CA LYS A 265 -17.40 17.49 -13.43
C LYS A 265 -17.77 18.90 -12.97
N LYS A 266 -18.93 19.09 -12.34
CA LYS A 266 -19.34 20.38 -11.77
C LYS A 266 -18.27 20.91 -10.80
N TYR A 267 -17.79 20.09 -9.86
CA TYR A 267 -16.74 20.50 -8.92
C TYR A 267 -15.38 20.76 -9.61
N VAL A 268 -15.07 20.06 -10.70
CA VAL A 268 -13.89 20.36 -11.54
C VAL A 268 -14.02 21.73 -12.18
N ASP A 269 -15.17 22.02 -12.79
CA ASP A 269 -15.44 23.31 -13.44
C ASP A 269 -15.39 24.47 -12.42
N GLU A 270 -15.94 24.28 -11.22
CA GLU A 270 -15.85 25.24 -10.11
C GLU A 270 -14.40 25.44 -9.62
N ALA A 271 -13.60 24.38 -9.56
CA ALA A 271 -12.19 24.48 -9.20
C ALA A 271 -11.40 25.24 -10.28
N LYS A 272 -11.59 24.91 -11.56
CA LYS A 272 -10.95 25.59 -12.69
C LYS A 272 -11.35 27.05 -12.79
N ALA A 273 -12.62 27.39 -12.54
CA ALA A 273 -13.09 28.77 -12.53
C ALA A 273 -12.44 29.62 -11.43
N ARG A 274 -12.05 29.02 -10.30
CA ARG A 274 -11.30 29.72 -9.24
C ARG A 274 -9.85 30.00 -9.63
N GLY A 275 -9.25 29.18 -10.50
CA GLY A 275 -7.88 29.36 -10.97
C GLY A 275 -6.81 29.02 -9.91
N GLY A 276 -5.55 29.04 -10.33
CA GLY A 276 -4.38 29.04 -9.43
C GLY A 276 -4.01 27.68 -8.85
N LEU A 277 -4.45 26.59 -9.50
CA LEU A 277 -4.05 25.22 -9.14
C LEU A 277 -3.28 24.51 -10.27
N GLU A 278 -3.02 25.19 -11.38
CA GLU A 278 -2.07 24.69 -12.38
C GLU A 278 -0.70 24.45 -11.74
N LEU A 279 -0.12 23.29 -11.98
CA LEU A 279 1.26 23.03 -11.62
C LEU A 279 2.17 23.76 -12.62
N GLU A 280 2.92 24.72 -12.09
CA GLU A 280 3.99 25.40 -12.81
C GLU A 280 5.32 24.67 -12.58
N ASN A 281 6.25 24.76 -13.55
CA ASN A 281 7.63 24.26 -13.43
C ASN A 281 7.69 22.77 -13.01
N ILE A 282 6.98 21.89 -13.72
CA ILE A 282 7.08 20.45 -13.51
C ILE A 282 8.48 20.00 -13.95
N GLU A 283 9.37 19.82 -12.99
CA GLU A 283 10.72 19.31 -13.24
C GLU A 283 10.71 17.78 -13.31
N THR A 284 11.29 17.24 -14.38
CA THR A 284 11.59 15.82 -14.49
C THR A 284 13.00 15.57 -13.99
N LYS A 285 13.19 14.48 -13.25
CA LYS A 285 14.51 14.11 -12.74
C LYS A 285 15.40 13.61 -13.87
N GLU A 286 16.56 14.23 -14.02
CA GLU A 286 17.61 13.72 -14.89
C GLU A 286 18.45 12.65 -14.19
N TYR A 287 18.79 11.59 -14.91
CA TYR A 287 19.60 10.48 -14.42
C TYR A 287 20.94 10.50 -15.15
N ASN A 288 21.97 11.01 -14.46
CA ASN A 288 23.30 11.24 -15.05
C ASN A 288 24.34 10.19 -14.63
N LYS A 289 23.93 9.19 -13.85
CA LYS A 289 24.83 8.13 -13.39
C LYS A 289 25.19 7.20 -14.55
N LYS A 290 26.48 6.91 -14.72
CA LYS A 290 26.96 5.98 -15.74
C LYS A 290 26.54 4.54 -15.40
N GLY A 291 25.81 3.91 -16.31
CA GLY A 291 25.43 2.51 -16.20
C GLY A 291 26.56 1.54 -16.55
N ILE A 292 26.45 0.31 -16.05
CA ILE A 292 27.29 -0.84 -16.39
C ILE A 292 26.33 -1.99 -16.68
N LYS A 293 26.33 -2.50 -17.92
CA LYS A 293 25.49 -3.65 -18.29
C LYS A 293 26.04 -4.92 -17.66
N VAL A 294 25.14 -5.75 -17.13
CA VAL A 294 25.46 -7.06 -16.56
C VAL A 294 24.47 -8.12 -17.04
N GLU A 295 24.92 -9.37 -17.14
CA GLU A 295 24.11 -10.52 -17.55
C GLU A 295 23.53 -11.30 -16.35
N VAL A 296 23.00 -10.58 -15.36
CA VAL A 296 22.40 -11.19 -14.18
C VAL A 296 20.91 -11.40 -14.42
N LYS A 297 20.41 -12.60 -14.10
CA LYS A 297 18.98 -12.91 -14.12
C LYS A 297 18.50 -13.12 -12.70
N SER A 298 17.59 -12.26 -12.25
CA SER A 298 16.93 -12.39 -10.96
C SER A 298 15.50 -11.86 -11.06
N PRO A 299 14.50 -12.51 -10.43
CA PRO A 299 13.14 -11.96 -10.35
C PRO A 299 13.07 -10.65 -9.53
N ARG A 300 14.15 -10.31 -8.82
CA ARG A 300 14.30 -9.07 -8.05
C ARG A 300 14.98 -7.94 -8.83
N LEU A 301 15.52 -8.20 -10.01
CA LEU A 301 16.29 -7.24 -10.81
C LEU A 301 15.44 -6.70 -11.96
N PHE A 302 15.36 -5.38 -12.07
CA PHE A 302 14.61 -4.67 -13.09
C PHE A 302 15.54 -3.73 -13.85
N SER A 303 15.62 -3.85 -15.17
CA SER A 303 16.34 -2.87 -15.99
C SER A 303 15.61 -1.53 -15.98
N GLN A 304 16.35 -0.43 -15.91
CA GLN A 304 15.80 0.90 -16.09
C GLN A 304 15.82 1.32 -17.56
N LYS A 305 15.03 2.33 -17.91
CA LYS A 305 15.09 2.98 -19.24
C LYS A 305 16.45 3.64 -19.52
N GLN A 306 17.21 3.97 -18.46
CA GLN A 306 18.59 4.41 -18.58
C GLN A 306 19.53 3.23 -18.77
N GLU A 307 20.35 3.30 -19.82
CA GLU A 307 21.19 2.19 -20.23
C GLU A 307 22.18 1.75 -19.14
N GLY A 308 22.15 0.46 -18.80
CA GLY A 308 23.06 -0.14 -17.81
C GLY A 308 22.76 0.25 -16.36
N LEU A 309 21.62 0.88 -16.09
CA LEU A 309 21.11 1.10 -14.75
C LEU A 309 19.96 0.13 -14.44
N TYR A 310 19.85 -0.21 -13.16
CA TYR A 310 18.96 -1.23 -12.65
C TYR A 310 18.27 -0.78 -11.36
N SER A 311 17.16 -1.42 -11.06
CA SER A 311 16.48 -1.37 -9.78
C SER A 311 16.44 -2.76 -9.15
N VAL A 312 16.74 -2.86 -7.86
CA VAL A 312 16.66 -4.10 -7.08
C VAL A 312 15.47 -4.03 -6.14
N TYR A 313 14.61 -5.04 -6.19
CA TYR A 313 13.44 -5.19 -5.33
C TYR A 313 13.74 -6.14 -4.17
N LEU A 314 13.49 -5.67 -2.95
CA LEU A 314 13.47 -6.49 -1.75
C LEU A 314 12.05 -6.50 -1.18
N HIS A 315 11.56 -7.69 -0.84
CA HIS A 315 10.30 -7.85 -0.13
C HIS A 315 10.54 -8.67 1.14
N PRO A 316 10.60 -8.01 2.30
CA PRO A 316 10.59 -8.70 3.58
C PRO A 316 9.29 -9.49 3.73
N VAL A 317 9.35 -10.71 4.26
CA VAL A 317 8.15 -11.54 4.45
C VAL A 317 7.09 -10.79 5.26
N GLY A 318 5.88 -10.66 4.70
CA GLY A 318 4.78 -9.93 5.33
C GLY A 318 5.06 -8.43 5.53
N GLY A 319 6.00 -7.87 4.78
CA GLY A 319 6.43 -6.49 4.88
C GLY A 319 7.21 -6.16 6.15
N GLN A 320 7.77 -7.15 6.86
CA GLN A 320 8.48 -6.96 8.13
C GLN A 320 10.00 -7.06 7.93
N LEU A 321 10.68 -5.92 7.69
CA LEU A 321 12.14 -5.90 7.55
C LEU A 321 12.81 -5.93 8.93
N GLU A 322 13.80 -6.81 9.14
CA GLU A 322 14.54 -6.81 10.41
C GLU A 322 15.46 -5.59 10.50
N THR A 323 15.52 -4.95 11.67
CA THR A 323 16.31 -3.73 11.86
C THR A 323 17.81 -3.96 11.62
N LYS A 324 18.31 -5.16 11.90
CA LYS A 324 19.69 -5.56 11.57
C LYS A 324 19.95 -5.63 10.06
N ASP A 325 18.95 -6.02 9.27
CA ASP A 325 19.07 -6.16 7.81
C ASP A 325 19.04 -4.77 7.17
N LEU A 326 18.17 -3.87 7.67
CA LEU A 326 18.20 -2.47 7.27
C LEU A 326 19.57 -1.84 7.51
N LYS A 327 20.22 -2.12 8.65
CA LYS A 327 21.58 -1.64 8.93
C LYS A 327 22.56 -2.05 7.82
N VAL A 328 22.61 -3.35 7.50
CA VAL A 328 23.52 -3.89 6.47
C VAL A 328 23.24 -3.28 5.09
N ILE A 329 21.96 -3.11 4.75
CA ILE A 329 21.56 -2.45 3.50
C ILE A 329 22.08 -1.01 3.48
N LEU A 330 21.84 -0.21 4.54
CA LEU A 330 22.27 1.19 4.58
C LEU A 330 23.79 1.33 4.49
N GLU A 331 24.55 0.51 5.22
CA GLU A 331 26.03 0.47 5.14
C GLU A 331 26.55 0.08 3.75
N THR A 332 25.78 -0.69 2.99
CA THR A 332 26.09 -1.04 1.60
C THR A 332 25.79 0.12 0.66
N LEU A 333 24.62 0.74 0.80
CA LEU A 333 24.18 1.87 -0.04
C LEU A 333 25.03 3.12 0.16
N GLU A 334 25.64 3.32 1.33
CA GLU A 334 26.58 4.44 1.60
C GLU A 334 27.76 4.50 0.63
N LYS A 335 28.12 3.37 0.01
CA LYS A 335 29.23 3.27 -0.93
C LYS A 335 28.80 3.57 -2.37
N MET A 336 27.52 3.84 -2.60
CA MET A 336 26.92 3.96 -3.92
C MET A 336 26.37 5.37 -4.13
N ASP A 337 26.70 5.96 -5.27
CA ASP A 337 26.31 7.35 -5.55
C ASP A 337 24.88 7.44 -6.09
N ASN A 338 24.15 8.49 -5.68
CA ASN A 338 22.85 8.88 -6.23
C ASN A 338 21.77 7.78 -6.17
N ILE A 339 21.80 6.91 -5.17
CA ILE A 339 20.76 5.89 -4.98
C ILE A 339 19.43 6.55 -4.61
N GLU A 340 18.34 5.97 -5.11
CA GLU A 340 17.00 6.32 -4.66
C GLU A 340 16.31 5.12 -4.03
N ILE A 341 15.46 5.37 -3.04
CA ILE A 341 14.70 4.35 -2.35
C ILE A 341 13.21 4.59 -2.59
N ARG A 342 12.47 3.52 -2.90
CA ARG A 342 11.04 3.57 -3.19
C ARG A 342 10.29 2.45 -2.48
N LEU A 343 9.43 2.79 -1.53
CA LEU A 343 8.51 1.84 -0.93
C LEU A 343 7.44 1.44 -1.95
N ALA A 344 7.04 0.17 -1.94
CA ALA A 344 6.07 -0.39 -2.88
C ALA A 344 4.70 -0.62 -2.23
N MET A 345 3.65 -0.62 -3.05
CA MET A 345 2.30 -1.01 -2.61
C MET A 345 2.15 -2.49 -2.26
N THR A 346 3.20 -3.25 -2.50
CA THR A 346 3.34 -4.69 -2.24
C THR A 346 4.10 -4.95 -0.94
N GLU A 347 4.24 -3.98 -0.05
CA GLU A 347 4.99 -4.11 1.21
C GLU A 347 6.50 -4.37 1.02
N GLY A 348 7.02 -4.17 -0.19
CA GLY A 348 8.45 -4.22 -0.48
C GLY A 348 9.08 -2.84 -0.65
N ILE A 349 10.35 -2.86 -1.04
CA ILE A 349 11.20 -1.69 -1.23
C ILE A 349 12.05 -1.88 -2.49
N TYR A 350 12.18 -0.83 -3.28
CA TYR A 350 13.07 -0.77 -4.45
C TYR A 350 14.24 0.15 -4.16
N PHE A 351 15.42 -0.30 -4.56
CA PHE A 351 16.64 0.51 -4.64
C PHE A 351 16.91 0.76 -6.11
N ARG A 352 16.95 2.03 -6.52
CA ARG A 352 17.03 2.46 -7.91
C ARG A 352 18.35 3.17 -8.18
N ASN A 353 18.61 3.39 -9.47
CA ASN A 353 19.78 4.09 -9.96
C ASN A 353 21.08 3.35 -9.59
N LEU A 354 21.02 2.02 -9.61
CA LEU A 354 22.18 1.14 -9.43
C LEU A 354 22.81 0.87 -10.79
N ASN A 355 24.12 0.99 -10.94
CA ASN A 355 24.81 0.35 -12.05
C ASN A 355 24.78 -1.18 -11.86
N GLY A 356 25.14 -1.95 -12.89
CA GLY A 356 25.01 -3.40 -12.83
C GLY A 356 25.87 -4.10 -11.76
N GLU A 357 27.01 -3.54 -11.37
CA GLU A 357 27.84 -4.12 -10.30
C GLU A 357 27.27 -3.83 -8.92
N GLU A 358 26.78 -2.62 -8.69
CA GLU A 358 26.05 -2.27 -7.46
C GLU A 358 24.78 -3.11 -7.30
N ALA A 359 24.08 -3.36 -8.41
CA ALA A 359 22.89 -4.21 -8.41
C ALA A 359 23.23 -5.67 -8.05
N LYS A 360 24.37 -6.21 -8.50
CA LYS A 360 24.86 -7.54 -8.09
C LYS A 360 25.14 -7.60 -6.61
N GLU A 361 25.90 -6.63 -6.10
CA GLU A 361 26.27 -6.55 -4.68
C GLU A 361 25.01 -6.50 -3.81
N LEU A 362 24.03 -5.68 -4.19
CA LEU A 362 22.80 -5.55 -3.43
C LEU A 362 21.91 -6.81 -3.52
N LEU A 363 21.88 -7.50 -4.66
CA LEU A 363 21.17 -8.78 -4.78
C LEU A 363 21.79 -9.85 -3.86
N GLU A 364 23.11 -9.93 -3.81
CA GLU A 364 23.84 -10.91 -2.99
C GLU A 364 23.62 -10.63 -1.51
N ILE A 365 23.87 -9.40 -1.05
CA ILE A 365 23.77 -9.07 0.38
C ILE A 365 22.34 -9.22 0.91
N THR A 366 21.33 -9.03 0.06
CA THR A 366 19.91 -9.12 0.44
C THR A 366 19.27 -10.48 0.13
N GLU A 367 20.04 -11.49 -0.27
CA GLU A 367 19.47 -12.78 -0.74
C GLU A 367 18.54 -13.42 0.30
N ASP A 368 18.94 -13.44 1.57
CA ASP A 368 18.19 -14.09 2.66
C ASP A 368 17.38 -13.11 3.52
N MET A 369 17.22 -11.85 3.08
CA MET A 369 16.51 -10.80 3.82
C MET A 369 15.01 -10.69 3.46
N GLY A 370 14.49 -11.62 2.66
CA GLY A 370 13.11 -11.57 2.17
C GLY A 370 12.72 -12.75 1.28
N GLY A 371 11.58 -12.60 0.59
CA GLY A 371 11.08 -13.63 -0.33
C GLY A 371 11.89 -13.71 -1.63
N LYS A 372 12.34 -14.92 -1.98
CA LYS A 372 13.13 -15.22 -3.19
C LYS A 372 12.24 -15.48 -4.41
N THR A 373 11.05 -16.02 -4.19
CA THR A 373 10.04 -16.34 -5.21
C THR A 373 8.88 -15.35 -5.21
N VAL A 374 8.12 -15.23 -6.31
CA VAL A 374 6.92 -14.37 -6.36
C VAL A 374 5.92 -14.75 -5.28
N PHE A 375 5.79 -16.04 -5.01
CA PHE A 375 4.97 -16.59 -3.92
C PHE A 375 5.45 -16.17 -2.52
N GLU A 376 6.75 -16.25 -2.21
CA GLU A 376 7.29 -15.80 -0.93
C GLU A 376 7.17 -14.29 -0.73
N GLN A 377 7.05 -13.54 -1.83
CA GLN A 377 6.80 -12.10 -1.80
C GLN A 377 5.31 -11.77 -1.55
N SER A 378 4.59 -12.62 -0.82
CA SER A 378 3.16 -12.46 -0.52
C SER A 378 2.88 -11.34 0.47
N VAL A 379 1.78 -10.63 0.20
CA VAL A 379 1.34 -9.46 0.97
C VAL A 379 0.44 -9.91 2.12
N SER A 380 0.69 -9.40 3.32
CA SER A 380 -0.14 -9.71 4.48
C SER A 380 -0.30 -8.49 5.38
N CYS A 381 -1.55 -8.15 5.67
CA CYS A 381 -1.77 -7.12 6.69
C CYS A 381 -1.28 -7.60 8.07
N ILE A 382 -1.07 -6.67 9.00
CA ILE A 382 -0.56 -7.01 10.35
C ILE A 382 -1.41 -8.05 11.11
N GLY A 383 -2.73 -8.07 10.92
CA GLY A 383 -3.62 -9.08 11.53
C GLY A 383 -3.65 -9.05 13.06
N VAL A 384 -4.31 -10.03 13.68
CA VAL A 384 -4.22 -10.25 15.14
C VAL A 384 -2.92 -11.03 15.45
N PRO A 385 -2.33 -10.94 16.66
CA PRO A 385 -2.85 -10.31 17.87
C PRO A 385 -2.77 -8.78 17.86
N THR A 386 -1.97 -8.15 16.99
CA THR A 386 -1.69 -6.71 17.02
C THR A 386 -2.90 -5.85 16.66
N CYS A 387 -3.58 -6.14 15.56
CA CYS A 387 -4.65 -5.31 15.01
C CYS A 387 -5.92 -5.35 15.88
N GLN A 388 -6.33 -4.19 16.37
CA GLN A 388 -7.59 -4.03 17.13
C GLN A 388 -8.81 -4.60 16.40
N VAL A 389 -8.95 -4.35 15.09
CA VAL A 389 -10.12 -4.75 14.30
C VAL A 389 -9.94 -6.07 13.53
N GLY A 390 -8.77 -6.71 13.63
CA GLY A 390 -8.51 -7.97 12.93
C GLY A 390 -9.37 -9.11 13.47
N LEU A 391 -9.66 -10.11 12.64
CA LEU A 391 -10.40 -11.30 13.07
C LEU A 391 -9.48 -12.54 13.15
N CYS A 392 -8.56 -12.67 12.21
CA CYS A 392 -7.63 -13.79 12.11
C CYS A 392 -6.17 -13.33 12.07
N ASN A 393 -5.25 -14.25 12.38
CA ASN A 393 -3.81 -13.98 12.40
C ASN A 393 -3.20 -14.10 10.99
N SER A 394 -3.28 -13.02 10.18
CA SER A 394 -2.80 -13.06 8.80
C SER A 394 -1.29 -13.17 8.64
N GLN A 395 -0.50 -12.61 9.56
CA GLN A 395 0.96 -12.76 9.55
C GLN A 395 1.35 -14.19 9.91
N GLY A 396 0.72 -14.77 10.94
CA GLY A 396 0.91 -16.17 11.31
C GLY A 396 0.48 -17.14 10.21
N THR A 397 -0.64 -16.87 9.51
CA THR A 397 -1.05 -17.66 8.36
C THR A 397 -0.03 -17.60 7.22
N LEU A 398 0.52 -16.43 6.89
CA LEU A 398 1.57 -16.32 5.88
C LEU A 398 2.80 -17.17 6.27
N ASN A 399 3.30 -17.03 7.49
CA ASN A 399 4.46 -17.80 7.94
C ASN A 399 4.19 -19.31 7.91
N ALA A 400 3.03 -19.76 8.38
CA ALA A 400 2.65 -21.17 8.32
C ALA A 400 2.60 -21.74 6.90
N ILE A 401 2.18 -20.92 5.92
CA ILE A 401 2.20 -21.29 4.50
C ILE A 401 3.65 -21.48 4.03
N LEU A 402 4.54 -20.51 4.30
CA LEU A 402 5.94 -20.57 3.86
C LEU A 402 6.71 -21.70 4.56
N ASP A 403 6.51 -21.90 5.86
CA ASP A 403 7.11 -22.98 6.64
C ASP A 403 6.70 -24.34 6.08
N TYR A 404 5.43 -24.52 5.72
CA TYR A 404 4.95 -25.77 5.11
C TYR A 404 5.63 -26.05 3.75
N PHE A 405 5.80 -25.04 2.90
CA PHE A 405 6.51 -25.20 1.62
C PHE A 405 7.99 -25.56 1.83
N LYS A 406 8.64 -24.94 2.84
CA LYS A 406 10.02 -25.24 3.24
C LYS A 406 10.16 -26.68 3.75
N GLU A 407 9.24 -27.13 4.60
CA GLU A 407 9.18 -28.52 5.10
C GLU A 407 9.03 -29.54 3.96
N LYS A 408 8.20 -29.22 2.96
CA LYS A 408 8.01 -30.04 1.75
C LYS A 408 9.16 -29.92 0.76
N LYS A 409 10.12 -29.01 0.99
CA LYS A 409 11.26 -28.72 0.10
C LYS A 409 10.80 -28.35 -1.32
N PHE A 410 9.67 -27.65 -1.43
CA PHE A 410 9.15 -27.20 -2.71
C PHE A 410 9.77 -25.85 -3.09
N THR A 411 10.58 -25.82 -4.14
CA THR A 411 11.39 -24.65 -4.52
C THR A 411 10.97 -24.00 -5.85
N LYS A 412 9.93 -24.53 -6.50
CA LYS A 412 9.45 -24.02 -7.80
C LYS A 412 8.59 -22.78 -7.61
N ASP A 413 8.85 -21.73 -8.39
CA ASP A 413 8.08 -20.48 -8.37
C ASP A 413 6.89 -20.54 -9.33
N VAL A 414 5.90 -21.37 -8.99
CA VAL A 414 4.69 -21.61 -9.83
C VAL A 414 3.45 -20.89 -9.31
N LEU A 415 3.44 -20.51 -8.02
CA LEU A 415 2.32 -19.80 -7.43
C LEU A 415 2.49 -18.29 -7.60
N PRO A 416 1.39 -17.56 -7.84
CA PRO A 416 1.44 -16.11 -7.83
C PRO A 416 1.60 -15.60 -6.40
N ARG A 417 1.82 -14.29 -6.29
CA ARG A 417 1.73 -13.56 -5.03
C ARG A 417 0.34 -13.73 -4.41
N ILE A 418 0.31 -14.05 -3.13
CA ILE A 418 -0.92 -14.18 -2.34
C ILE A 418 -1.15 -12.90 -1.53
N TYR A 419 -2.42 -12.57 -1.32
CA TYR A 419 -2.85 -11.35 -0.65
C TYR A 419 -3.74 -11.67 0.54
N ILE A 420 -3.21 -11.55 1.76
CA ILE A 420 -3.88 -11.99 3.00
C ILE A 420 -4.32 -10.78 3.82
N SER A 421 -5.60 -10.76 4.19
CA SER A 421 -6.16 -9.78 5.12
C SER A 421 -6.82 -10.49 6.29
N GLY A 422 -6.44 -10.19 7.53
CA GLY A 422 -7.06 -10.79 8.72
C GLY A 422 -8.52 -10.40 8.97
N CYS A 423 -9.12 -9.52 8.15
CA CYS A 423 -10.53 -9.17 8.18
C CYS A 423 -10.97 -8.54 6.84
N GLY A 424 -12.28 -8.34 6.67
CA GLY A 424 -12.88 -7.74 5.46
C GLY A 424 -12.50 -6.28 5.16
N ASN A 425 -11.61 -5.63 5.92
CA ASN A 425 -11.15 -4.26 5.61
C ASN A 425 -10.21 -4.19 4.40
N SER A 426 -9.67 -5.33 3.95
CA SER A 426 -8.80 -5.44 2.77
C SER A 426 -7.55 -4.54 2.85
N CYS A 427 -6.84 -4.59 3.97
CA CYS A 427 -5.56 -3.90 4.12
C CYS A 427 -4.47 -4.52 3.22
N GLY A 428 -4.54 -5.84 2.99
CA GLY A 428 -3.68 -6.56 2.06
C GLY A 428 -4.26 -6.69 0.66
N VAL A 429 -5.28 -5.90 0.29
CA VAL A 429 -5.85 -5.82 -1.09
C VAL A 429 -6.36 -7.14 -1.71
N HIS A 430 -6.82 -8.08 -0.88
CA HIS A 430 -7.15 -9.47 -1.28
C HIS A 430 -8.13 -9.63 -2.45
N GLN A 431 -9.03 -8.68 -2.72
CA GLN A 431 -9.99 -8.84 -3.82
C GLN A 431 -9.42 -8.57 -5.22
N VAL A 432 -8.24 -7.94 -5.31
CA VAL A 432 -7.63 -7.58 -6.61
C VAL A 432 -6.29 -8.29 -6.83
N GLY A 433 -5.98 -9.28 -5.98
CA GLY A 433 -4.85 -10.18 -6.15
C GLY A 433 -5.26 -11.45 -6.90
N PRO A 434 -4.32 -12.17 -7.53
CA PRO A 434 -4.60 -13.44 -8.19
C PRO A 434 -5.16 -14.50 -7.23
N ILE A 435 -4.61 -14.55 -6.01
CA ILE A 435 -5.13 -15.33 -4.88
C ILE A 435 -5.24 -14.41 -3.66
N GLY A 436 -6.44 -14.32 -3.10
CA GLY A 436 -6.77 -13.48 -1.95
C GLY A 436 -7.41 -14.26 -0.81
N PHE A 437 -7.09 -13.88 0.41
CA PHE A 437 -7.70 -14.44 1.62
C PHE A 437 -8.21 -13.33 2.54
N THR A 438 -9.45 -13.46 3.03
CA THR A 438 -10.01 -12.56 4.05
C THR A 438 -10.49 -13.29 5.29
N GLY A 439 -9.95 -12.91 6.44
CA GLY A 439 -10.24 -13.53 7.73
C GLY A 439 -11.68 -13.29 8.18
N LYS A 440 -12.29 -14.34 8.73
CA LYS A 440 -13.59 -14.33 9.40
C LYS A 440 -13.62 -15.39 10.50
N LYS A 441 -14.55 -15.24 11.44
CA LYS A 441 -14.88 -16.30 12.40
C LYS A 441 -16.09 -17.07 11.87
N LYS A 442 -16.04 -18.40 11.90
CA LYS A 442 -17.14 -19.28 11.48
C LYS A 442 -17.28 -20.43 12.45
N ARG A 443 -18.50 -20.91 12.67
CA ARG A 443 -18.74 -22.12 13.45
C ARG A 443 -18.57 -23.33 12.53
N VAL A 444 -17.63 -24.22 12.88
CA VAL A 444 -17.31 -25.46 12.16
C VAL A 444 -17.26 -26.57 13.21
N ASN A 445 -18.04 -27.64 13.04
CA ASN A 445 -18.18 -28.72 14.01
C ASN A 445 -18.44 -28.21 15.44
N ASP A 446 -19.43 -27.32 15.56
CA ASP A 446 -19.86 -26.67 16.82
C ASP A 446 -18.85 -25.74 17.51
N GLU A 447 -17.64 -25.58 16.97
CA GLU A 447 -16.61 -24.67 17.49
C GLU A 447 -16.45 -23.43 16.63
N VAL A 448 -16.18 -22.28 17.25
CA VAL A 448 -15.84 -21.05 16.50
C VAL A 448 -14.37 -21.11 16.10
N GLN A 449 -14.10 -21.23 14.81
CA GLN A 449 -12.76 -21.34 14.25
C GLN A 449 -12.36 -20.14 13.39
N GLU A 450 -11.05 -19.96 13.19
CA GLU A 450 -10.50 -19.01 12.24
C GLU A 450 -10.61 -19.56 10.83
N CYS A 451 -11.37 -18.86 9.98
CA CYS A 451 -11.46 -19.18 8.58
C CYS A 451 -10.98 -17.99 7.74
N PHE A 452 -10.61 -18.26 6.50
CA PHE A 452 -10.45 -17.24 5.48
C PHE A 452 -11.34 -17.55 4.29
N SER A 453 -12.05 -16.55 3.77
CA SER A 453 -12.71 -16.67 2.49
C SER A 453 -11.68 -16.53 1.37
N LEU A 454 -11.69 -17.47 0.41
CA LEU A 454 -10.81 -17.51 -0.76
C LEU A 454 -11.40 -16.65 -1.91
N TYR A 455 -10.58 -15.76 -2.46
CA TYR A 455 -10.83 -14.96 -3.65
C TYR A 455 -9.81 -15.32 -4.73
N VAL A 456 -10.24 -15.49 -5.98
CA VAL A 456 -9.37 -15.96 -7.08
C VAL A 456 -9.64 -15.15 -8.35
N ASP A 457 -8.63 -14.99 -9.21
CA ASP A 457 -8.72 -14.27 -10.49
C ASP A 457 -8.99 -12.76 -10.35
N GLY A 458 -8.55 -12.18 -9.22
CA GLY A 458 -8.48 -10.73 -9.05
C GLY A 458 -7.28 -10.13 -9.79
N SER A 459 -7.45 -8.92 -10.33
CA SER A 459 -6.36 -8.19 -10.99
C SER A 459 -6.59 -6.68 -10.97
N PHE A 460 -5.50 -5.93 -11.06
CA PHE A 460 -5.49 -4.50 -11.34
C PHE A 460 -4.60 -4.25 -12.56
N ALA A 461 -5.17 -3.59 -13.56
CA ALA A 461 -4.51 -3.16 -14.79
C ALA A 461 -5.48 -2.26 -15.56
N ALA A 462 -4.93 -1.38 -16.39
CA ALA A 462 -5.72 -0.50 -17.24
C ALA A 462 -6.70 -1.31 -18.09
N ASN A 463 -8.00 -1.01 -17.95
CA ASN A 463 -9.12 -1.67 -18.64
C ASN A 463 -9.25 -3.19 -18.42
N LYS A 464 -8.47 -3.80 -17.52
CA LYS A 464 -8.48 -5.24 -17.22
C LYS A 464 -8.75 -5.54 -15.74
N THR A 465 -8.96 -4.51 -14.94
CA THR A 465 -9.19 -4.67 -13.50
C THR A 465 -10.42 -5.53 -13.24
N LYS A 466 -10.23 -6.57 -12.43
CA LYS A 466 -11.28 -7.52 -12.04
C LYS A 466 -11.22 -7.76 -10.53
N LEU A 467 -12.37 -7.81 -9.88
CA LEU A 467 -12.48 -8.34 -8.53
C LEU A 467 -12.51 -9.86 -8.59
N GLY A 468 -11.74 -10.52 -7.72
CA GLY A 468 -11.70 -11.96 -7.66
C GLY A 468 -13.03 -12.58 -7.26
N ASP A 469 -13.28 -13.77 -7.78
CA ASP A 469 -14.46 -14.58 -7.48
C ASP A 469 -14.30 -15.23 -6.09
N CYS A 470 -15.33 -15.14 -5.25
CA CYS A 470 -15.30 -15.69 -3.90
C CYS A 470 -15.74 -17.16 -3.92
N TYR A 471 -14.81 -18.07 -3.61
CA TYR A 471 -15.06 -19.52 -3.68
C TYR A 471 -15.68 -20.12 -2.42
N GLY A 472 -15.45 -19.51 -1.26
CA GLY A 472 -15.95 -20.02 0.02
C GLY A 472 -14.93 -19.88 1.13
N ASP A 473 -15.22 -20.47 2.27
CA ASP A 473 -14.41 -20.35 3.48
C ASP A 473 -13.55 -21.60 3.69
N MET A 474 -12.29 -21.41 4.06
CA MET A 474 -11.36 -22.48 4.43
C MET A 474 -10.87 -22.25 5.86
N LEU A 475 -10.63 -23.34 6.61
CA LEU A 475 -9.94 -23.25 7.90
C LEU A 475 -8.53 -22.68 7.71
N ALA A 476 -8.12 -21.75 8.56
CA ALA A 476 -6.78 -21.15 8.49
C ALA A 476 -5.65 -22.20 8.53
N SER A 477 -5.85 -23.27 9.32
CA SER A 477 -4.93 -24.40 9.46
C SER A 477 -4.80 -25.27 8.20
N LYS A 478 -5.73 -25.15 7.25
CA LYS A 478 -5.76 -25.94 6.01
C LYS A 478 -5.23 -25.21 4.78
N ILE A 479 -5.05 -23.90 4.87
CA ILE A 479 -4.54 -23.08 3.77
C ILE A 479 -3.14 -23.52 3.30
N PRO A 480 -2.17 -23.86 4.18
CA PRO A 480 -0.85 -24.33 3.74
C PRO A 480 -0.92 -25.59 2.88
N GLU A 481 -1.74 -26.57 3.31
CA GLU A 481 -1.94 -27.84 2.60
C GLU A 481 -2.60 -27.61 1.24
N PHE A 482 -3.66 -26.79 1.19
CA PHE A 482 -4.35 -26.41 -0.04
C PHE A 482 -3.41 -25.76 -1.07
N LEU A 483 -2.64 -24.75 -0.66
CA LEU A 483 -1.74 -24.04 -1.56
C LEU A 483 -0.62 -24.93 -2.08
N TYR A 484 -0.12 -25.84 -1.24
CA TYR A 484 0.88 -26.82 -1.67
C TYR A 484 0.32 -27.78 -2.72
N GLU A 485 -0.88 -28.35 -2.50
CA GLU A 485 -1.52 -29.22 -3.49
C GLU A 485 -1.80 -28.48 -4.81
N LEU A 486 -2.19 -27.19 -4.72
CA LEU A 486 -2.36 -26.33 -5.89
C LEU A 486 -1.04 -26.14 -6.64
N ALA A 487 0.06 -25.82 -5.93
CA ALA A 487 1.38 -25.65 -6.54
C ALA A 487 1.85 -26.93 -7.25
N VAL A 488 1.70 -28.09 -6.61
CA VAL A 488 2.04 -29.39 -7.21
C VAL A 488 1.19 -29.67 -8.44
N SER A 489 -0.08 -29.30 -8.43
CA SER A 489 -0.98 -29.50 -9.58
C SER A 489 -0.59 -28.62 -10.78
N ILE A 490 -0.24 -27.36 -10.52
CA ILE A 490 0.22 -26.41 -11.54
C ILE A 490 1.55 -26.89 -12.15
N ASP A 491 2.52 -27.26 -11.31
CA ASP A 491 3.85 -27.74 -11.74
C ASP A 491 3.75 -28.97 -12.65
N LYS A 492 2.88 -29.93 -12.30
CA LYS A 492 2.63 -31.13 -13.13
C LYS A 492 2.04 -30.83 -14.51
N CYS A 493 1.30 -29.73 -14.63
CA CYS A 493 0.65 -29.35 -15.88
C CYS A 493 1.54 -28.44 -16.76
N GLU A 494 2.67 -27.95 -16.23
CA GLU A 494 3.56 -26.98 -16.88
C GLU A 494 2.83 -25.72 -17.38
N LEU A 495 1.75 -25.32 -16.69
CA LEU A 495 0.97 -24.13 -16.99
C LEU A 495 1.36 -22.99 -16.04
N ARG A 496 1.23 -21.74 -16.49
CA ARG A 496 1.20 -20.61 -15.54
C ARG A 496 -0.09 -20.66 -14.72
N TYR A 497 -0.06 -20.11 -13.51
CA TYR A 497 -1.24 -20.05 -12.65
C TYR A 497 -2.48 -19.47 -13.34
N ASP A 498 -2.34 -18.35 -14.06
CA ASP A 498 -3.43 -17.64 -14.75
C ASP A 498 -4.05 -18.45 -15.89
N GLU A 499 -3.28 -19.37 -16.47
CA GLU A 499 -3.72 -20.32 -17.49
C GLU A 499 -4.34 -21.56 -16.84
N TYR A 500 -3.72 -22.07 -15.78
CA TYR A 500 -4.17 -23.25 -15.04
C TYR A 500 -5.62 -23.08 -14.54
N ILE A 501 -5.94 -21.97 -13.87
CA ILE A 501 -7.30 -21.75 -13.34
C ILE A 501 -8.38 -21.63 -14.42
N LYS A 502 -7.99 -21.40 -15.69
CA LYS A 502 -8.90 -21.31 -16.83
C LYS A 502 -9.02 -22.63 -17.58
N VAL A 503 -7.88 -23.24 -17.91
CA VAL A 503 -7.80 -24.48 -18.71
C VAL A 503 -8.14 -25.71 -17.87
N LYS A 504 -7.72 -25.73 -16.61
CA LYS A 504 -7.93 -26.82 -15.64
C LYS A 504 -8.97 -26.44 -14.59
N LYS A 505 -10.00 -25.69 -15.00
CA LYS A 505 -11.02 -25.14 -14.10
C LYS A 505 -11.66 -26.22 -13.22
N ASP A 506 -12.12 -27.33 -13.79
CA ASP A 506 -12.79 -28.39 -13.02
C ASP A 506 -11.84 -29.04 -11.99
N GLU A 507 -10.56 -29.21 -12.34
CA GLU A 507 -9.53 -29.72 -11.42
C GLU A 507 -9.27 -28.73 -10.28
N PHE A 508 -9.16 -27.44 -10.61
CA PHE A 508 -9.00 -26.36 -9.63
C PHE A 508 -10.19 -26.29 -8.67
N GLU A 509 -11.42 -26.30 -9.19
CA GLU A 509 -12.63 -26.24 -8.37
C GLU A 509 -12.80 -27.48 -7.49
N SER A 510 -12.48 -28.67 -8.02
CA SER A 510 -12.46 -29.91 -7.23
C SER A 510 -11.46 -29.82 -6.07
N LEU A 511 -10.26 -29.29 -6.32
CA LEU A 511 -9.26 -29.07 -5.27
C LEU A 511 -9.76 -28.07 -4.22
N VAL A 512 -10.33 -26.94 -4.64
CA VAL A 512 -10.88 -25.94 -3.70
C VAL A 512 -11.97 -26.56 -2.82
N ASN A 513 -12.92 -27.28 -3.43
CA ASN A 513 -14.06 -27.89 -2.73
C ASN A 513 -13.65 -28.90 -1.65
N LYS A 514 -12.50 -29.57 -1.78
CA LYS A 514 -11.95 -30.46 -0.76
C LYS A 514 -11.69 -29.77 0.58
N TYR A 515 -11.46 -28.46 0.57
CA TYR A 515 -11.02 -27.69 1.74
C TYR A 515 -12.04 -26.66 2.25
N LEU A 516 -13.15 -26.49 1.54
CA LEU A 516 -14.21 -25.58 1.97
C LEU A 516 -14.95 -26.15 3.19
N VAL A 517 -15.32 -25.26 4.10
CA VAL A 517 -16.14 -25.53 5.30
C VAL A 517 -17.32 -24.58 5.37
#